data_AF-A0A947KG39-F1
#
_entry.id   AF-A0A947KG39-F1
#
_cell.length_a   1.000
_cell.length_b   1.000
_cell.length_c   1.000
_cell.angle_alpha   90.00
_cell.angle_beta   90.00
_cell.angle_gamma   90.00
#
_symmetry.space_group_name_H-M   'P 1'
#
loop_
_entity.id
_entity.type
_entity.pdbx_description
1 polymer ?
#
loop_
_entity_poly.entity_id
_entity_poly.type
_entity_poly.pdbx_seq_one_letter_code
_entity_poly.pdbx_strand_id
1 'polypeptide(L)' 'MAKNPCPNCLGRRAPTGDGHRHGAVKDRSQTHNPKTDHWVKRITDDGKFMDQKTSNNKPFKGVRKEK' A
#
# COMPACT_ATOMS: atom_id res chain seq x y z
N MET A 1 8.72 1.33 -53.62
CA MET A 1 7.82 2.22 -52.86
C MET A 1 6.40 1.67 -52.91
N ALA A 2 5.57 2.02 -51.91
CA ALA A 2 4.16 1.66 -51.66
C ALA A 2 3.91 0.47 -50.70
N LYS A 3 3.65 0.80 -49.43
CA LYS A 3 2.73 0.07 -48.54
C LYS A 3 1.83 1.09 -47.84
N ASN A 4 0.52 0.85 -47.97
CA ASN A 4 -0.61 1.71 -47.65
C ASN A 4 -0.67 2.22 -46.19
N PRO A 5 -1.36 3.36 -45.94
CA PRO A 5 -1.61 3.86 -44.59
C PRO A 5 -2.58 2.94 -43.84
N CYS A 6 -2.27 2.59 -42.58
CA CYS A 6 -3.20 1.84 -41.73
C CYS A 6 -4.35 2.76 -41.28
N PRO A 7 -5.61 2.38 -41.57
CA PRO A 7 -6.78 3.10 -41.07
C PRO A 7 -7.11 2.63 -39.65
N ASN A 8 -7.68 3.55 -38.87
CA ASN A 8 -8.30 3.36 -37.56
C ASN A 8 -7.37 3.27 -36.33
N CYS A 9 -7.31 4.42 -35.65
CA CYS A 9 -7.64 4.55 -34.23
C CYS A 9 -8.30 3.30 -33.64
N LEU A 10 -7.71 2.72 -32.59
CA LEU A 10 -8.38 2.23 -31.37
C LEU A 10 -7.34 1.46 -30.56
N GLY A 11 -7.04 1.97 -29.36
CA GLY A 11 -6.13 1.31 -28.45
C GLY A 11 -5.47 2.31 -27.53
N ARG A 12 -6.29 3.01 -26.72
CA ARG A 12 -5.81 3.71 -25.52
C ARG A 12 -5.13 2.63 -24.67
N ARG A 13 -3.81 2.45 -24.81
CA ARG A 13 -3.00 1.72 -23.84
C ARG A 13 -3.11 2.56 -22.58
N ALA A 14 -4.07 2.20 -21.72
CA ALA A 14 -4.18 2.79 -20.40
C ALA A 14 -2.80 2.66 -19.73
N PRO A 15 -2.27 3.70 -19.09
CA PRO A 15 -1.07 3.53 -18.29
C PRO A 15 -1.39 2.47 -17.22
N THR A 16 -0.74 1.32 -17.32
CA THR A 16 -0.90 0.22 -16.38
C THR A 16 -0.52 0.71 -15.00
N GLY A 17 -1.45 0.62 -14.06
CA GLY A 17 -1.17 0.71 -12.62
C GLY A 17 -1.05 2.14 -12.12
N ASP A 18 -2.18 2.75 -11.76
CA ASP A 18 -2.24 3.57 -10.56
C ASP A 18 -1.61 2.74 -9.43
N GLY A 19 -0.39 3.09 -9.02
CA GLY A 19 0.52 2.33 -8.12
C GLY A 19 -0.01 2.11 -6.70
N HIS A 20 -1.29 1.81 -6.60
CA HIS A 20 -2.07 1.55 -5.43
C HIS A 20 -2.12 0.03 -5.24
N ARG A 21 -1.86 -0.38 -4.01
CA ARG A 21 -1.95 -1.78 -3.62
C ARG A 21 -3.42 -2.20 -3.66
N HIS A 22 -3.76 -3.20 -4.46
CA HIS A 22 -5.08 -3.82 -4.41
C HIS A 22 -5.16 -4.73 -3.18
N GLY A 23 -5.96 -4.32 -2.19
CA GLY A 23 -6.29 -5.13 -1.01
C GLY A 23 -5.62 -4.71 0.30
N ALA A 24 -6.20 -5.16 1.41
CA ALA A 24 -5.67 -4.92 2.76
C ALA A 24 -4.36 -5.67 2.98
N VAL A 25 -3.39 -5.03 3.64
CA VAL A 25 -2.14 -5.68 4.03
C VAL A 25 -2.46 -6.68 5.15
N LYS A 26 -2.55 -7.97 4.81
CA LYS A 26 -2.87 -9.05 5.77
C LYS A 26 -1.69 -9.36 6.70
N ASP A 27 -0.47 -9.29 6.17
CA ASP A 27 0.75 -9.71 6.87
C ASP A 27 1.23 -8.68 7.90
N ARG A 28 0.62 -7.48 7.92
CA ARG A 28 1.01 -6.38 8.81
C ARG A 28 -0.15 -5.98 9.69
N SER A 29 0.12 -5.92 10.98
CA SER A 29 -0.77 -5.39 11.99
C SER A 29 -0.13 -4.16 12.66
N GLN A 30 -0.93 -3.35 13.34
CA GLN A 30 -0.45 -2.23 14.12
C GLN A 30 -1.06 -2.21 15.51
N THR A 31 -0.26 -1.79 16.49
CA THR A 31 -0.66 -1.62 17.88
C THR A 31 -0.38 -0.21 18.35
N HIS A 32 -1.20 0.27 19.30
CA HIS A 32 -1.01 1.58 19.91
C HIS A 32 -0.15 1.43 21.17
N ASN A 33 0.93 2.20 21.26
CA ASN A 33 1.73 2.27 22.48
C ASN A 33 1.27 3.47 23.33
N PRO A 34 0.53 3.27 24.43
CA PRO A 34 0.02 4.37 25.26
C PRO A 34 1.12 5.09 26.06
N LYS A 35 2.34 4.56 26.11
CA LYS A 35 3.46 5.24 26.79
C LYS A 35 4.09 6.33 25.94
N THR A 36 4.00 6.19 24.62
CA THR A 36 4.64 7.10 23.67
C THR A 36 3.63 7.74 22.71
N ASP A 37 2.35 7.38 22.82
CA ASP A 37 1.25 7.79 21.93
C ASP A 37 1.55 7.58 20.43
N HIS A 38 2.36 6.55 20.14
CA HIS A 38 2.76 6.21 18.79
C HIS A 38 2.19 4.87 18.34
N TRP A 39 1.99 4.77 17.03
CA TRP A 39 1.55 3.53 16.39
C TRP A 39 2.76 2.73 15.94
N VAL A 40 2.79 1.44 16.26
CA VAL A 40 3.89 0.53 15.92
C VAL A 40 3.39 -0.56 14.98
N LYS A 41 4.12 -0.83 13.90
CA LYS A 41 3.86 -1.96 13.00
C LYS A 41 4.44 -3.24 13.56
N ARG A 42 3.67 -4.32 13.49
CA ARG A 42 4.07 -5.69 13.82
C ARG A 42 3.89 -6.60 12.60
N ILE A 43 4.82 -7.53 12.42
CA ILE A 43 4.62 -8.65 11.47
C ILE A 43 3.67 -9.65 12.13
N THR A 44 2.63 -10.07 11.39
CA THR A 44 1.64 -11.02 11.94
C THR A 44 2.23 -12.41 12.18
N ASP A 45 3.13 -12.87 11.32
CA ASP A 45 3.68 -14.23 11.37
C ASP A 45 4.70 -14.42 12.50
N ASP A 46 5.66 -13.49 12.63
CA ASP A 46 6.75 -13.59 13.62
C ASP A 46 6.48 -12.80 14.91
N GLY A 47 5.43 -11.97 14.93
CA GLY A 47 5.13 -11.08 16.06
C GLY A 47 6.18 -9.99 16.33
N LYS A 48 7.19 -9.82 15.47
CA LYS A 48 8.25 -8.82 15.66
C LYS A 48 7.75 -7.40 15.38
N PHE A 49 8.25 -6.43 16.16
CA PHE A 49 8.05 -5.01 15.89
C PHE A 49 9.00 -4.55 14.79
N MET A 50 8.46 -3.90 13.77
CA MET A 50 9.23 -3.46 12.61
C MET A 50 9.58 -1.99 12.67
N ASP A 51 8.55 -1.16 12.87
CA ASP A 51 8.66 0.26 12.63
C ASP A 51 7.67 1.03 13.49
N GLN A 52 8.12 2.13 14.08
CA GLN A 52 7.31 3.04 14.86
C GLN A 52 6.98 4.26 14.01
N LYS A 53 5.73 4.69 14.07
CA LYS A 53 5.32 5.89 13.34
C LYS A 53 5.93 7.13 14.00
N THR A 54 6.79 7.80 13.24
CA THR A 54 7.42 9.07 13.66
C THR A 54 6.70 10.30 13.09
N SER A 55 5.96 10.14 11.99
CA SER A 55 5.38 11.30 11.29
C SER A 55 4.14 11.89 11.96
N ASN A 56 3.36 11.10 12.72
CA ASN A 56 2.20 11.55 13.48
C ASN A 56 1.67 10.44 14.42
N ASN A 57 0.79 10.83 15.35
CA ASN A 57 0.15 9.94 16.32
C ASN A 57 -1.10 9.22 15.77
N LYS A 58 -1.26 9.16 14.44
CA LYS A 58 -2.40 8.48 13.80
C LYS A 58 -1.98 7.08 13.35
N PRO A 59 -2.91 6.12 13.23
CA PRO A 59 -2.61 4.80 12.68
C PRO A 59 -1.99 4.88 11.27
N PHE A 60 -1.19 3.89 10.90
CA PHE A 60 -0.71 3.70 9.53
C PHE A 60 -1.89 3.46 8.59
N LYS A 61 -1.86 4.15 7.44
CA LYS A 61 -2.86 3.97 6.38
C LYS A 61 -2.71 2.56 5.79
N GLY A 62 -3.81 1.82 5.68
CA GLY A 62 -3.84 0.50 5.06
C GLY A 62 -3.27 -0.66 5.89
N VAL A 63 -3.00 -0.45 7.19
CA VAL A 63 -2.56 -1.51 8.12
C VAL A 63 -3.67 -1.79 9.13
N ARG A 64 -4.00 -3.06 9.38
CA ARG A 64 -5.07 -3.43 10.33
C ARG A 64 -4.64 -3.14 11.78
N LYS A 65 -5.57 -2.62 12.59
CA LYS A 65 -5.34 -2.45 14.04
C LYS A 65 -5.52 -3.79 14.74
N GLU A 66 -4.60 -4.12 15.63
CA GLU A 66 -4.80 -5.19 16.61
C GLU A 66 -5.90 -4.72 17.59
N LYS A 67 -6.81 -5.63 17.97
CA LYS A 67 -7.86 -5.36 18.95
C LYS A 67 -7.32 -5.51 20.37
#